data_AF-A0A410RLJ7-F1
#
_entry.id   AF-A0A410RLJ7-F1
#
_cell.length_a   1.000
_cell.length_b   1.000
_cell.length_c   1.000
_cell.angle_alpha   90.00
_cell.angle_beta   90.00
_cell.angle_gamma   90.00
#
_symmetry.space_group_name_H-M   'P 1'
#
loop_
_entity.id
_entity.type
_entity.pdbx_description
1 polymer ?
#
loop_
_entity_poly.entity_id
_entity_poly.type
_entity_poly.pdbx_seq_one_letter_code
_entity_poly.pdbx_strand_id
1 'polypeptide(L)'
;MPALLCAGALTACTTLRGQANDLAEKGRFVEAAEVYVKLVNDEPNNPEYRASLDDLRWRGLSQLLTQARQARVEGRDEDAEANLEQFFAYKVKWNSKLDGGMESSLLEEMAGTHQHLRQLIIEQAKRGHALTAESHLDRKRALLAHPEMAPIRRDMEEAVAQGGAATCERLKHTLSGGAAHWTELVSRYCGHYQQPGLSAEVFPEALGLPTWQVSVGGISNDVVQYLMTRLSGAFESTPWFSAASPRHAPLTLAGNMMERYTSQPVELTATWTERVPYTDHEDRTATAEVPYTVEESYEDQGVMKKRLVRQTKQVEYKTTVEVTKYRDVSRSFAYQALRRGVEYHFAVVAQGILVDQHAPLAVKAEKALSASGYEHNITFEPGGVQPQRFERPDKEGWLDRELRGYEQAFFASLLSRWQESFCKAPAFAVEDAARCARGGAELPGPAKQALMNTLGDDAAQVHRLFVWN
;
A
#
# COMPACT_ATOMS: atom_id res chain seq x y z
N MET A 1 -12.62 -28.79 52.26
CA MET A 1 -11.26 -28.21 52.16
C MET A 1 -10.63 -28.73 50.87
N PRO A 2 -10.15 -27.86 49.98
CA PRO A 2 -9.86 -28.21 48.60
C PRO A 2 -8.44 -28.77 48.41
N ALA A 3 -8.32 -29.70 47.47
CA ALA A 3 -7.08 -30.24 46.95
C ALA A 3 -6.49 -29.30 45.89
N LEU A 4 -5.21 -28.93 46.06
CA LEU A 4 -4.43 -28.23 45.04
C LEU A 4 -3.94 -29.24 43.98
N LEU A 5 -4.46 -29.12 42.76
CA LEU A 5 -3.86 -29.66 41.55
C LEU A 5 -2.85 -28.64 41.00
N CYS A 6 -1.55 -28.93 41.15
CA CYS A 6 -0.50 -28.23 40.42
C CYS A 6 -0.42 -28.77 38.98
N ALA A 7 -1.05 -28.07 38.05
CA ALA A 7 -0.82 -28.26 36.62
C ALA A 7 0.44 -27.46 36.23
N GLY A 8 1.57 -28.16 36.07
CA GLY A 8 2.79 -27.60 35.49
C GLY A 8 2.63 -27.43 33.99
N ALA A 9 2.52 -26.19 33.53
CA ALA A 9 2.62 -25.85 32.11
C ALA A 9 4.08 -25.95 31.66
N LEU A 10 4.43 -26.98 30.91
CA LEU A 10 5.69 -27.08 30.17
C LEU A 10 5.61 -26.13 28.96
N THR A 11 6.15 -24.93 29.08
CA THR A 11 6.46 -24.09 27.91
C THR A 11 7.71 -24.68 27.25
N ALA A 12 7.53 -25.53 26.25
CA ALA A 12 8.64 -26.02 25.43
C ALA A 12 9.26 -24.84 24.67
N CYS A 13 10.46 -24.43 25.06
CA CYS A 13 11.29 -23.53 24.26
C CYS A 13 11.69 -24.29 22.98
N THR A 14 10.91 -24.17 21.92
CA THR A 14 11.29 -24.70 20.61
C THR A 14 12.51 -23.91 20.11
N THR A 15 13.67 -24.56 20.09
CA THR A 15 14.88 -23.95 19.53
C THR A 15 14.70 -23.72 18.03
N LEU A 16 15.34 -22.69 17.45
CA LEU A 16 15.28 -22.42 16.01
C LEU A 16 15.69 -23.64 15.16
N ARG A 17 16.67 -24.41 15.64
CA ARG A 17 17.07 -25.70 15.04
C ARG A 17 15.94 -26.73 15.08
N GLY A 18 15.26 -26.88 16.22
CA GLY A 18 14.12 -27.78 16.36
C GLY A 18 12.96 -27.39 15.42
N GLN A 19 12.68 -26.10 15.27
CA GLN A 19 11.68 -25.60 14.34
C GLN A 19 12.03 -25.92 12.88
N ALA A 20 13.29 -25.72 12.48
CA ALA A 20 13.74 -26.02 11.13
C ALA A 20 13.63 -27.52 10.80
N ASN A 21 14.01 -28.37 11.75
CA ASN A 21 13.91 -29.82 11.61
C ASN A 21 12.46 -30.29 11.51
N ASP A 22 11.56 -29.76 12.32
CA ASP A 22 10.11 -30.05 12.23
C ASP A 22 9.52 -29.66 10.86
N LEU A 23 9.96 -28.51 10.29
CA LEU A 23 9.58 -28.13 8.93
C LEU A 23 10.13 -29.10 7.89
N ALA A 24 11.37 -29.55 8.02
CA ALA A 24 11.99 -30.51 7.11
C ALA A 24 11.32 -31.90 7.18
N GLU A 25 10.95 -32.37 8.38
CA GLU A 25 10.20 -33.62 8.58
C GLU A 25 8.81 -33.56 7.93
N LYS A 26 8.19 -32.37 7.90
CA LYS A 26 6.94 -32.11 7.19
C LYS A 26 7.11 -31.91 5.67
N GLY A 27 8.33 -32.07 5.14
CA GLY A 27 8.62 -31.87 3.72
C GLY A 27 8.55 -30.41 3.28
N ARG A 28 8.69 -29.43 4.19
CA ARG A 28 8.72 -27.99 3.87
C ARG A 28 10.17 -27.51 3.77
N PHE A 29 10.94 -28.09 2.85
CA PHE A 29 12.39 -27.90 2.79
C PHE A 29 12.84 -26.47 2.51
N VAL A 30 12.10 -25.73 1.67
CA VAL A 30 12.38 -24.32 1.38
C VAL A 30 12.30 -23.47 2.64
N GLU A 31 11.24 -23.65 3.43
CA GLU A 31 11.05 -22.90 4.67
C GLU A 31 12.05 -23.31 5.75
N ALA A 32 12.35 -24.61 5.84
CA ALA A 32 13.40 -25.12 6.72
C ALA A 32 14.76 -24.47 6.39
N ALA A 33 15.10 -24.33 5.09
CA ALA A 33 16.32 -23.67 4.65
C ALA A 33 16.38 -22.21 5.08
N GLU A 34 15.27 -21.45 5.01
CA GLU A 34 15.23 -20.05 5.47
C GLU A 34 15.45 -19.91 6.98
N VAL A 35 14.99 -20.88 7.78
CA VAL A 35 15.29 -20.91 9.23
C VAL A 35 16.78 -21.23 9.45
N TYR A 36 17.36 -22.16 8.68
CA TYR A 36 18.78 -22.49 8.75
C TYR A 36 19.70 -21.35 8.32
N VAL A 37 19.27 -20.44 7.43
CA VAL A 37 20.02 -19.22 7.12
C VAL A 37 20.27 -18.38 8.37
N LYS A 38 19.29 -18.28 9.28
CA LYS A 38 19.46 -17.56 10.55
C LYS A 38 20.49 -18.24 11.45
N LEU A 39 20.42 -19.56 11.58
CA LEU A 39 21.38 -20.35 12.35
C LEU A 39 22.81 -20.21 11.82
N VAL A 40 22.99 -20.22 10.50
CA VAL A 40 24.30 -20.01 9.86
C VAL A 40 24.79 -18.56 10.06
N ASN A 41 23.91 -17.57 10.08
CA ASN A 41 24.31 -16.18 10.36
C ASN A 41 24.74 -15.99 11.82
N ASP A 42 24.05 -16.63 12.77
CA ASP A 42 24.37 -16.56 14.20
C ASP A 42 25.66 -17.32 14.54
N GLU A 43 25.88 -18.48 13.90
CA GLU A 43 27.09 -19.29 14.06
C GLU A 43 27.77 -19.59 12.70
N PRO A 44 28.48 -18.61 12.09
CA PRO A 44 29.03 -18.75 10.75
C PRO A 44 29.98 -19.93 10.60
N ASN A 45 30.74 -20.28 11.63
CA ASN A 45 31.81 -21.29 11.54
C ASN A 45 31.33 -22.71 11.87
N ASN A 46 30.02 -22.92 12.09
CA ASN A 46 29.49 -24.24 12.38
C ASN A 46 29.33 -25.07 11.09
N PRO A 47 30.16 -26.13 10.87
CA PRO A 47 30.11 -26.91 9.64
C PRO A 47 28.82 -27.73 9.50
N GLU A 48 28.18 -28.11 10.62
CA GLU A 48 26.93 -28.88 10.61
C GLU A 48 25.77 -28.03 10.07
N TYR A 49 25.69 -26.75 10.46
CA TYR A 49 24.64 -25.85 9.99
C TYR A 49 24.76 -25.52 8.52
N ARG A 50 25.99 -25.34 8.02
CA ARG A 50 26.24 -25.14 6.59
C ARG A 50 25.86 -26.38 5.76
N ALA A 51 26.30 -27.57 6.19
CA ALA A 51 25.97 -28.82 5.51
C ALA A 51 24.45 -29.09 5.49
N SER A 52 23.77 -28.84 6.61
CA SER A 52 22.30 -28.99 6.70
C SER A 52 21.58 -27.99 5.80
N LEU A 53 22.04 -26.73 5.76
CA LEU A 53 21.48 -25.71 4.87
C LEU A 53 21.61 -26.12 3.40
N ASP A 54 22.77 -26.62 3.00
CA ASP A 54 23.02 -27.03 1.61
C ASP A 54 22.16 -28.27 1.22
N ASP A 55 22.02 -29.27 2.11
CA ASP A 55 21.11 -30.41 1.91
C ASP A 55 19.64 -29.96 1.79
N LEU A 56 19.17 -29.06 2.67
CA LEU A 56 17.80 -28.54 2.62
C LEU A 56 17.54 -27.73 1.35
N ARG A 57 18.51 -26.94 0.90
CA ARG A 57 18.42 -26.21 -0.38
C ARG A 57 18.31 -27.17 -1.56
N TRP A 58 19.16 -28.20 -1.60
CA TRP A 58 19.09 -29.22 -2.65
C TRP A 58 17.73 -29.93 -2.65
N ARG A 59 17.23 -30.35 -1.49
CA ARG A 59 15.94 -31.03 -1.37
C ARG A 59 14.77 -30.12 -1.72
N GLY A 60 14.84 -28.85 -1.34
CA GLY A 60 13.83 -27.84 -1.71
C GLY A 60 13.75 -27.65 -3.23
N LEU A 61 14.89 -27.54 -3.91
CA LEU A 61 14.92 -27.45 -5.37
C LEU A 61 14.39 -28.73 -6.04
N SER A 62 14.80 -29.91 -5.56
CA SER A 62 14.30 -31.20 -6.07
C SER A 62 12.78 -31.35 -5.89
N GLN A 63 12.28 -30.93 -4.73
CA GLN A 63 10.86 -30.96 -4.41
C GLN A 63 10.06 -30.07 -5.38
N LEU A 64 10.53 -28.86 -5.67
CA LEU A 64 9.83 -27.95 -6.59
C LEU A 64 9.74 -28.53 -8.01
N LEU A 65 10.81 -29.15 -8.52
CA LEU A 65 10.77 -29.83 -9.83
C LEU A 65 9.83 -31.05 -9.81
N THR A 66 9.83 -31.82 -8.72
CA THR A 66 8.93 -32.97 -8.56
C THR A 66 7.46 -32.53 -8.52
N GLN A 67 7.17 -31.43 -7.80
CA GLN A 67 5.84 -30.83 -7.74
C GLN A 67 5.40 -30.28 -9.10
N ALA A 68 6.32 -29.63 -9.84
CA ALA A 68 6.05 -29.16 -11.18
C ALA A 68 5.66 -30.32 -12.11
N ARG A 69 6.44 -31.41 -12.08
CA ARG A 69 6.16 -32.62 -12.85
C ARG A 69 4.80 -33.23 -12.52
N GLN A 70 4.52 -33.39 -11.23
CA GLN A 70 3.27 -33.99 -10.76
C GLN A 70 2.07 -33.14 -11.23
N ALA A 71 2.15 -31.82 -11.06
CA ALA A 71 1.12 -30.91 -11.54
C ALA A 71 0.90 -31.04 -13.06
N ARG A 72 1.97 -31.16 -13.85
CA ARG A 72 1.88 -31.34 -15.30
C ARG A 72 1.21 -32.66 -15.69
N VAL A 73 1.57 -33.77 -15.05
CA VAL A 73 0.93 -35.08 -15.29
C VAL A 73 -0.56 -35.05 -14.97
N GLU A 74 -0.97 -34.26 -13.98
CA GLU A 74 -2.36 -34.04 -13.60
C GLU A 74 -3.10 -33.03 -14.50
N GLY A 75 -2.43 -32.45 -15.51
CA GLY A 75 -3.01 -31.42 -16.40
C GLY A 75 -3.15 -30.04 -15.75
N ARG A 76 -2.43 -29.79 -14.65
CA ARG A 76 -2.37 -28.51 -13.94
C ARG A 76 -1.14 -27.71 -14.39
N ASP A 77 -1.08 -27.34 -15.66
CA ASP A 77 0.09 -26.67 -16.25
C ASP A 77 0.45 -25.33 -15.57
N GLU A 78 -0.57 -24.56 -15.15
CA GLU A 78 -0.36 -23.32 -14.40
C GLU A 78 0.36 -23.54 -13.05
N ASP A 79 0.00 -24.61 -12.33
CA ASP A 79 0.67 -24.98 -11.08
C ASP A 79 2.09 -25.50 -11.36
N ALA A 80 2.30 -26.21 -12.48
CA ALA A 80 3.61 -26.68 -12.88
C ALA A 80 4.56 -25.50 -13.15
N GLU A 81 4.08 -24.51 -13.87
CA GLU A 81 4.81 -23.28 -14.20
C GLU A 81 5.11 -22.42 -12.96
N ALA A 82 4.17 -22.32 -12.01
CA ALA A 82 4.40 -21.62 -10.75
C ALA A 82 5.50 -22.29 -9.90
N ASN A 83 5.52 -23.63 -9.84
CA ASN A 83 6.58 -24.36 -9.14
C ASN A 83 7.94 -24.20 -9.85
N LEU A 84 7.96 -24.18 -11.19
CA LEU A 84 9.17 -23.94 -11.98
C LEU A 84 9.71 -22.51 -11.78
N GLU A 85 8.83 -21.50 -11.72
CA GLU A 85 9.22 -20.11 -11.40
C GLU A 85 9.85 -20.02 -10.01
N GLN A 86 9.22 -20.64 -9.00
CA GLN A 86 9.78 -20.71 -7.65
C GLN A 86 11.14 -21.40 -7.64
N PHE A 87 11.30 -22.50 -8.39
CA PHE A 87 12.58 -23.19 -8.52
C PHE A 87 13.67 -22.22 -9.02
N PHE A 88 13.40 -21.46 -10.08
CA PHE A 88 14.38 -20.50 -10.60
C PHE A 88 14.68 -19.37 -9.60
N ALA A 89 13.65 -18.84 -8.94
CA ALA A 89 13.82 -17.81 -7.91
C ALA A 89 14.74 -18.28 -6.78
N TYR A 90 14.52 -19.51 -6.25
CA TYR A 90 15.36 -20.07 -5.19
C TYR A 90 16.74 -20.48 -5.68
N LYS A 91 16.88 -21.02 -6.91
CA LYS A 91 18.19 -21.32 -7.51
C LYS A 91 19.07 -20.07 -7.57
N VAL A 92 18.50 -18.94 -8.00
CA VAL A 92 19.20 -17.65 -8.02
C VAL A 92 19.49 -17.16 -6.60
N LYS A 93 18.48 -17.14 -5.72
CA LYS A 93 18.62 -16.68 -4.32
C LYS A 93 19.71 -17.44 -3.56
N TRP A 94 19.82 -18.74 -3.79
CA TRP A 94 20.77 -19.60 -3.09
C TRP A 94 22.09 -19.79 -3.85
N ASN A 95 22.22 -19.23 -5.06
CA ASN A 95 23.37 -19.42 -5.96
C ASN A 95 23.72 -20.92 -6.14
N SER A 96 22.69 -21.75 -6.28
CA SER A 96 22.84 -23.21 -6.30
C SER A 96 23.34 -23.69 -7.66
N LYS A 97 24.39 -24.51 -7.64
CA LYS A 97 24.84 -25.30 -8.80
C LYS A 97 24.02 -26.57 -8.88
N LEU A 98 23.53 -26.90 -10.07
CA LEU A 98 22.76 -28.13 -10.29
C LEU A 98 23.73 -29.27 -10.60
N ASP A 99 23.41 -30.47 -10.10
CA ASP A 99 24.04 -31.71 -10.56
C ASP A 99 23.33 -32.23 -11.82
N GLY A 100 23.89 -33.25 -12.47
CA GLY A 100 23.34 -33.78 -13.72
C GLY A 100 21.91 -34.33 -13.61
N GLY A 101 21.50 -34.82 -12.43
CA GLY A 101 20.14 -35.34 -12.24
C GLY A 101 19.11 -34.21 -12.13
N MET A 102 19.44 -33.18 -11.36
CA MET A 102 18.61 -31.97 -11.22
C MET A 102 18.56 -31.18 -12.53
N GLU A 103 19.67 -31.10 -13.27
CA GLU A 103 19.73 -30.46 -14.58
C GLU A 103 18.87 -31.19 -15.61
N SER A 104 18.94 -32.52 -15.67
CA SER A 104 18.04 -33.31 -16.52
C SER A 104 16.57 -33.09 -16.17
N SER A 105 16.23 -33.07 -14.88
CA SER A 105 14.86 -32.85 -14.42
C SER A 105 14.35 -31.45 -14.78
N LEU A 106 15.22 -30.44 -14.67
CA LEU A 106 14.92 -29.07 -15.09
C LEU A 106 14.66 -29.00 -16.60
N LEU A 107 15.51 -29.63 -17.42
CA LEU A 107 15.35 -29.64 -18.88
C LEU A 107 14.03 -30.30 -19.31
N GLU A 108 13.62 -31.39 -18.64
CA GLU A 108 12.32 -32.02 -18.87
C GLU A 108 11.15 -31.08 -18.53
N GLU A 109 11.21 -30.39 -17.39
CA GLU A 109 10.16 -29.42 -17.02
C GLU A 109 10.13 -28.19 -17.92
N MET A 110 11.27 -27.72 -18.40
CA MET A 110 11.36 -26.65 -19.39
C MET A 110 10.75 -27.09 -20.73
N ALA A 111 11.01 -28.31 -21.18
CA ALA A 111 10.44 -28.87 -22.41
C ALA A 111 8.91 -29.02 -22.31
N GLY A 112 8.41 -29.52 -21.18
CA GLY A 112 6.97 -29.57 -20.92
C GLY A 112 6.33 -28.18 -20.93
N THR A 113 6.96 -27.22 -20.26
CA THR A 113 6.50 -25.82 -20.23
C THR A 113 6.47 -25.24 -21.63
N HIS A 114 7.51 -25.47 -22.43
CA HIS A 114 7.54 -25.04 -23.82
C HIS A 114 6.36 -25.60 -24.61
N GLN A 115 6.07 -26.89 -24.48
CA GLN A 115 4.93 -27.52 -25.18
C GLN A 115 3.59 -26.88 -24.81
N HIS A 116 3.34 -26.64 -23.52
CA HIS A 116 2.12 -25.97 -23.07
C HIS A 116 2.04 -24.53 -23.62
N LEU A 117 3.12 -23.75 -23.48
CA LEU A 117 3.16 -22.37 -23.99
C LEU A 117 3.03 -22.29 -25.51
N ARG A 118 3.51 -23.28 -26.27
CA ARG A 118 3.27 -23.35 -27.72
C ARG A 118 1.78 -23.45 -28.04
N GLN A 119 1.03 -24.27 -27.32
CA GLN A 119 -0.41 -24.39 -27.51
C GLN A 119 -1.16 -23.12 -27.08
N LEU A 120 -0.74 -22.52 -25.98
CA LEU A 120 -1.39 -21.36 -25.39
C LEU A 120 -1.11 -20.05 -26.17
N ILE A 121 0.12 -19.88 -26.68
CA ILE A 121 0.60 -18.63 -27.27
C ILE A 121 0.81 -18.78 -28.78
N ILE A 122 1.68 -19.70 -29.21
CA ILE A 122 2.06 -19.82 -30.63
C ILE A 122 0.86 -20.20 -31.49
N GLU A 123 0.07 -21.18 -31.08
CA GLU A 123 -1.09 -21.60 -31.87
C GLU A 123 -2.18 -20.52 -31.92
N GLN A 124 -2.30 -19.68 -30.89
CA GLN A 124 -3.19 -18.50 -30.92
C GLN A 124 -2.68 -17.42 -31.88
N ALA A 125 -1.38 -17.12 -31.84
CA ALA A 125 -0.77 -16.17 -32.76
C ALA A 125 -0.92 -16.62 -34.23
N LYS A 126 -0.73 -17.91 -34.52
CA LYS A 126 -0.93 -18.48 -35.87
C LYS A 126 -2.38 -18.41 -36.37
N ARG A 127 -3.36 -18.50 -35.47
CA ARG A 127 -4.78 -18.29 -35.80
C ARG A 127 -5.13 -16.82 -36.05
N GLY A 128 -4.16 -15.92 -35.86
CA GLY A 128 -4.33 -14.50 -36.01
C GLY A 128 -5.02 -13.86 -34.81
N HIS A 129 -4.80 -14.42 -33.61
CA HIS A 129 -5.20 -13.86 -32.32
C HIS A 129 -3.95 -13.39 -31.56
N ALA A 130 -3.21 -12.47 -32.17
CA ALA A 130 -1.91 -12.05 -31.68
C ALA A 130 -2.01 -11.26 -30.37
N LEU A 131 -3.01 -10.38 -30.20
CA LEU A 131 -3.19 -9.65 -28.93
C LEU A 131 -3.57 -10.60 -27.79
N THR A 132 -4.33 -11.65 -28.10
CA THR A 132 -4.66 -12.69 -27.14
C THR A 132 -3.41 -13.47 -26.74
N ALA A 133 -2.61 -13.89 -27.73
CA ALA A 133 -1.33 -14.55 -27.51
C ALA A 133 -0.35 -13.69 -26.70
N GLU A 134 -0.27 -12.38 -27.00
CA GLU A 134 0.51 -11.41 -26.22
C GLU A 134 0.00 -11.32 -24.78
N SER A 135 -1.31 -11.26 -24.55
CA SER A 135 -1.85 -11.25 -23.19
C SER A 135 -1.52 -12.54 -22.42
N HIS A 136 -1.36 -13.68 -23.08
CA HIS A 136 -0.88 -14.90 -22.44
C HIS A 136 0.62 -14.80 -22.15
N LEU A 137 1.43 -14.33 -23.09
CA LEU A 137 2.87 -14.09 -22.93
C LEU A 137 3.16 -13.15 -21.76
N ASP A 138 2.40 -12.06 -21.64
CA ASP A 138 2.53 -11.05 -20.58
C ASP A 138 2.32 -11.64 -19.19
N ARG A 139 1.34 -12.53 -19.03
CA ARG A 139 1.10 -13.26 -17.77
C ARG A 139 2.23 -14.22 -17.41
N LYS A 140 3.04 -14.64 -18.39
CA LYS A 140 4.17 -15.56 -18.21
C LYS A 140 5.53 -14.84 -18.17
N ARG A 141 5.55 -13.50 -18.19
CA ARG A 141 6.79 -12.71 -18.19
C ARG A 141 7.70 -13.01 -17.00
N ALA A 142 7.16 -13.23 -15.80
CA ALA A 142 7.96 -13.52 -14.61
C ALA A 142 8.77 -14.82 -14.79
N LEU A 143 8.10 -15.92 -15.12
CA LEU A 143 8.76 -17.19 -15.47
C LEU A 143 9.74 -17.05 -16.65
N LEU A 144 9.35 -16.36 -17.71
CA LEU A 144 10.18 -16.21 -18.92
C LEU A 144 11.33 -15.20 -18.76
N ALA A 145 11.37 -14.44 -17.67
CA ALA A 145 12.47 -13.51 -17.38
C ALA A 145 13.75 -14.24 -16.97
N HIS A 146 13.65 -15.48 -16.49
CA HIS A 146 14.82 -16.28 -16.09
C HIS A 146 15.73 -16.61 -17.29
N PRO A 147 17.07 -16.53 -17.14
CA PRO A 147 18.01 -16.75 -18.24
C PRO A 147 17.85 -18.11 -18.95
N GLU A 148 17.53 -19.16 -18.19
CA GLU A 148 17.28 -20.51 -18.68
C GLU A 148 16.09 -20.56 -19.64
N MET A 149 15.07 -19.72 -19.41
CA MET A 149 13.87 -19.65 -20.23
C MET A 149 14.02 -18.75 -21.48
N ALA A 150 15.17 -18.10 -21.69
CA ALA A 150 15.39 -17.16 -22.78
C ALA A 150 15.15 -17.74 -24.21
N PRO A 151 15.48 -19.01 -24.52
CA PRO A 151 15.13 -19.61 -25.81
C PRO A 151 13.61 -19.72 -26.00
N ILE A 152 12.87 -20.16 -24.97
CA ILE A 152 11.42 -20.29 -24.99
C ILE A 152 10.78 -18.90 -25.13
N ARG A 153 11.26 -17.91 -24.37
CA ARG A 153 10.79 -16.52 -24.44
C ARG A 153 10.89 -15.98 -25.87
N ARG A 154 12.04 -16.13 -26.52
CA ARG A 154 12.25 -15.64 -27.90
C ARG A 154 11.32 -16.32 -28.90
N ASP A 155 11.10 -17.63 -28.79
CA ASP A 155 10.15 -18.36 -29.65
C ASP A 155 8.72 -17.83 -29.50
N MET A 156 8.28 -17.54 -28.26
CA MET A 156 6.96 -16.94 -28.01
C MET A 156 6.84 -15.51 -28.53
N GLU A 157 7.83 -14.66 -28.25
CA GLU A 157 7.87 -13.26 -28.70
C GLU A 157 7.87 -13.16 -30.23
N GLU A 158 8.68 -13.97 -30.90
CA GLU A 158 8.74 -14.03 -32.36
C GLU A 158 7.41 -14.49 -32.96
N ALA A 159 6.80 -15.54 -32.40
CA ALA A 159 5.50 -16.02 -32.87
C ALA A 159 4.40 -14.97 -32.73
N VAL A 160 4.36 -14.24 -31.60
CA VAL A 160 3.40 -13.15 -31.37
C VAL A 160 3.62 -12.01 -32.38
N ALA A 161 4.87 -11.60 -32.59
CA ALA A 161 5.20 -10.55 -33.56
C ALA A 161 4.82 -10.93 -35.01
N GLN A 162 5.14 -12.16 -35.43
CA GLN A 162 4.79 -12.67 -36.75
C GLN A 162 3.26 -12.80 -36.93
N GLY A 163 2.56 -13.33 -35.92
CA GLY A 163 1.10 -13.44 -35.94
C GLY A 163 0.40 -12.09 -35.98
N GLY A 164 0.94 -11.10 -35.27
CA GLY A 164 0.46 -9.71 -35.30
C GLY A 164 0.66 -9.06 -36.66
N ALA A 165 1.84 -9.23 -37.27
CA ALA A 165 2.11 -8.74 -38.62
C ALA A 165 1.17 -9.37 -39.67
N ALA A 166 0.99 -10.70 -39.64
CA ALA A 166 0.07 -11.40 -40.52
C ALA A 166 -1.40 -10.95 -40.34
N THR A 167 -1.81 -10.70 -39.09
CA THR A 167 -3.16 -10.20 -38.80
C THR A 167 -3.34 -8.76 -39.27
N CYS A 168 -2.36 -7.88 -39.06
CA CYS A 168 -2.38 -6.53 -39.60
C CYS A 168 -2.59 -6.52 -41.13
N GLU A 169 -1.83 -7.33 -41.88
CA GLU A 169 -1.99 -7.43 -43.34
C GLU A 169 -3.40 -7.90 -43.74
N ARG A 170 -3.94 -8.91 -43.05
CA ARG A 170 -5.32 -9.36 -43.27
C ARG A 170 -6.34 -8.25 -42.97
N LEU A 171 -6.18 -7.51 -41.89
CA LEU A 171 -7.10 -6.45 -41.48
C LEU A 171 -7.11 -5.27 -42.46
N LYS A 172 -5.97 -4.92 -43.06
CA LYS A 172 -5.89 -3.88 -44.11
C LYS A 172 -6.83 -4.17 -45.28
N HIS A 173 -7.04 -5.44 -45.64
CA HIS A 173 -7.96 -5.84 -46.71
C HIS A 173 -9.45 -5.74 -46.33
N THR A 174 -9.78 -5.54 -45.05
CA THR A 174 -11.16 -5.39 -44.57
C THR A 174 -11.64 -3.94 -44.56
N LEU A 175 -10.75 -2.99 -44.85
CA LEU A 175 -11.06 -1.57 -44.81
C LEU A 175 -11.92 -1.18 -46.00
N SER A 176 -13.05 -0.55 -45.71
CA SER A 176 -13.95 0.08 -46.68
C SER A 176 -13.97 1.59 -46.45
N GLY A 177 -14.19 2.38 -47.51
CA GLY A 177 -14.31 3.83 -47.39
C GLY A 177 -15.44 4.23 -46.42
N GLY A 178 -15.18 5.22 -45.55
CA GLY A 178 -16.15 5.78 -44.61
C GLY A 178 -16.19 5.15 -43.21
N ALA A 179 -15.33 4.18 -42.89
CA ALA A 179 -15.24 3.55 -41.57
C ALA A 179 -14.03 4.10 -40.78
N ALA A 180 -14.16 5.32 -40.24
CA ALA A 180 -13.04 6.05 -39.63
C ALA A 180 -12.53 5.39 -38.34
N HIS A 181 -13.44 4.94 -37.46
CA HIS A 181 -13.09 4.29 -36.19
C HIS A 181 -12.48 2.91 -36.42
N TRP A 182 -13.02 2.14 -37.38
CA TRP A 182 -12.43 0.86 -37.78
C TRP A 182 -11.02 1.03 -38.37
N THR A 183 -10.85 2.03 -39.23
CA THR A 183 -9.53 2.33 -39.83
C THR A 183 -8.52 2.71 -38.75
N GLU A 184 -8.91 3.49 -37.75
CA GLU A 184 -8.02 3.82 -36.63
C GLU A 184 -7.66 2.60 -35.80
N LEU A 185 -8.63 1.75 -35.44
CA LEU A 185 -8.37 0.53 -34.69
C LEU A 185 -7.36 -0.36 -35.42
N VAL A 186 -7.55 -0.58 -36.74
CA VAL A 186 -6.61 -1.34 -37.57
C VAL A 186 -5.24 -0.65 -37.63
N SER A 187 -5.19 0.68 -37.76
CA SER A 187 -3.95 1.44 -37.77
C SER A 187 -3.16 1.28 -36.46
N ARG A 188 -3.83 1.35 -35.31
CA ARG A 188 -3.23 1.12 -33.99
C ARG A 188 -2.80 -0.33 -33.80
N TYR A 189 -3.61 -1.29 -34.26
CA TYR A 189 -3.23 -2.70 -34.25
C TYR A 189 -1.93 -2.92 -35.03
N CYS A 190 -1.84 -2.38 -36.25
CA CYS A 190 -0.64 -2.45 -37.07
C CYS A 190 0.56 -1.74 -36.41
N GLY A 191 0.36 -0.54 -35.88
CA GLY A 191 1.40 0.23 -35.19
C GLY A 191 1.95 -0.50 -33.96
N HIS A 192 1.09 -1.18 -33.19
CA HIS A 192 1.49 -2.01 -32.05
C HIS A 192 2.49 -3.10 -32.45
N TYR A 193 2.29 -3.73 -33.61
CA TYR A 193 3.21 -4.73 -34.18
C TYR A 193 4.24 -4.15 -35.15
N GLN A 194 4.53 -2.84 -35.05
CA GLN A 194 5.52 -2.12 -35.87
C GLN A 194 5.30 -2.27 -37.39
N GLN A 195 4.06 -2.52 -37.80
CA GLN A 195 3.68 -2.58 -39.20
C GLN A 195 3.19 -1.21 -39.67
N PRO A 196 3.42 -0.84 -40.94
CA PRO A 196 2.91 0.41 -41.48
C PRO A 196 1.38 0.40 -41.43
N GLY A 197 0.80 1.35 -40.69
CA GLY A 197 -0.63 1.59 -40.59
C GLY A 197 -1.12 2.58 -41.64
N LEU A 198 -2.43 2.58 -41.89
CA LEU A 198 -3.08 3.60 -42.70
C LEU A 198 -3.43 4.81 -41.84
N SER A 199 -3.47 6.00 -42.43
CA SER A 199 -3.98 7.17 -41.73
C SER A 199 -5.50 7.09 -41.65
N ALA A 200 -6.04 7.09 -40.43
CA ALA A 200 -7.47 7.25 -40.25
C ALA A 200 -7.89 8.68 -40.58
N GLU A 201 -9.06 8.84 -41.19
CA GLU A 201 -9.71 10.14 -41.33
C GLU A 201 -10.15 10.65 -39.95
N VAL A 202 -10.30 11.97 -39.82
CA VAL A 202 -10.82 12.57 -38.59
C VAL A 202 -12.27 12.14 -38.41
N PHE A 203 -12.55 11.40 -37.34
CA PHE A 203 -13.91 10.94 -37.03
C PHE A 203 -14.82 12.12 -36.63
N PRO A 204 -16.15 12.02 -36.84
CA PRO A 204 -17.06 13.16 -36.68
C PRO A 204 -17.09 13.75 -35.27
N GLU A 205 -16.91 12.92 -34.23
CA GLU A 205 -16.93 13.32 -32.83
C GLU A 205 -15.61 13.89 -32.32
N ALA A 206 -14.58 13.92 -33.16
CA ALA A 206 -13.25 14.37 -32.78
C ALA A 206 -13.26 15.85 -32.41
N LEU A 207 -12.63 16.19 -31.29
CA LEU A 207 -12.46 17.55 -30.80
C LEU A 207 -10.96 17.84 -30.69
N GLY A 208 -10.53 19.02 -31.10
CA GLY A 208 -9.22 19.57 -30.82
C GLY A 208 -9.14 20.06 -29.38
N LEU A 209 -8.14 20.91 -29.11
CA LEU A 209 -7.92 21.46 -27.76
C LEU A 209 -9.16 22.16 -27.22
N PRO A 210 -9.48 21.98 -25.91
CA PRO A 210 -10.62 22.65 -25.31
C PRO A 210 -10.40 24.16 -25.24
N THR A 211 -11.47 24.93 -25.43
CA THR A 211 -11.51 26.37 -25.15
C THR A 211 -12.18 26.60 -23.81
N TRP A 212 -11.57 27.43 -22.96
CA TRP A 212 -12.02 27.62 -21.58
C TRP A 212 -12.58 29.01 -21.34
N GLN A 213 -13.79 29.07 -20.77
CA GLN A 213 -14.33 30.26 -20.13
C GLN A 213 -14.27 30.09 -18.61
N VAL A 214 -13.58 31.00 -17.92
CA VAL A 214 -13.21 30.78 -16.51
C VAL A 214 -13.79 31.85 -15.58
N SER A 215 -14.38 31.41 -14.48
CA SER A 215 -14.92 32.25 -13.41
C SER A 215 -14.68 31.59 -12.05
N VAL A 216 -13.44 31.66 -11.56
CA VAL A 216 -13.04 31.06 -10.28
C VAL A 216 -12.60 32.16 -9.31
N GLY A 217 -13.30 32.29 -8.19
CA GLY A 217 -13.01 33.28 -7.15
C GLY A 217 -12.07 32.75 -6.05
N GLY A 218 -11.31 33.63 -5.39
CA GLY A 218 -10.50 33.27 -4.21
C GLY A 218 -9.25 32.41 -4.48
N ILE A 219 -8.91 32.19 -5.74
CA ILE A 219 -7.70 31.50 -6.20
C ILE A 219 -6.87 32.47 -7.07
N SER A 220 -5.54 32.37 -7.04
CA SER A 220 -4.67 33.17 -7.92
C SER A 220 -4.77 32.74 -9.39
N ASN A 221 -4.49 33.66 -10.31
CA ASN A 221 -4.52 33.36 -11.74
C ASN A 221 -3.53 32.24 -12.13
N ASP A 222 -2.37 32.17 -11.48
CA ASP A 222 -1.37 31.13 -11.77
C ASP A 222 -1.91 29.73 -11.44
N VAL A 223 -2.61 29.58 -10.31
CA VAL A 223 -3.22 28.30 -9.92
C VAL A 223 -4.39 27.96 -10.85
N VAL A 224 -5.17 28.95 -11.30
CA VAL A 224 -6.22 28.74 -12.29
C VAL A 224 -5.64 28.28 -13.64
N GLN A 225 -4.56 28.90 -14.12
CA GLN A 225 -3.87 28.49 -15.35
C GLN A 225 -3.23 27.10 -15.21
N TYR A 226 -2.67 26.79 -14.04
CA TYR A 226 -2.16 25.47 -13.72
C TYR A 226 -3.26 24.41 -13.81
N LEU A 227 -4.43 24.66 -13.20
CA LEU A 227 -5.58 23.78 -13.30
C LEU A 227 -6.06 23.61 -14.75
N MET A 228 -6.22 24.70 -15.51
CA MET A 228 -6.64 24.64 -16.92
C MET A 228 -5.68 23.80 -17.77
N THR A 229 -4.37 24.00 -17.59
CA THR A 229 -3.35 23.23 -18.32
C THR A 229 -3.49 21.73 -18.05
N ARG A 230 -3.73 21.35 -16.78
CA ARG A 230 -3.93 19.95 -16.39
C ARG A 230 -5.23 19.38 -16.94
N LEU A 231 -6.33 20.13 -16.88
CA LEU A 231 -7.60 19.69 -17.46
C LEU A 231 -7.52 19.55 -18.99
N SER A 232 -6.81 20.43 -19.67
CA SER A 232 -6.53 20.31 -21.11
C SER A 232 -5.68 19.07 -21.41
N GLY A 233 -4.61 18.82 -20.66
CA GLY A 233 -3.78 17.61 -20.82
C GLY A 233 -4.57 16.33 -20.56
N ALA A 234 -5.42 16.33 -19.52
CA ALA A 234 -6.36 15.23 -19.28
C ALA A 234 -7.35 15.05 -20.44
N PHE A 235 -7.87 16.13 -21.04
CA PHE A 235 -8.76 16.06 -22.20
C PHE A 235 -8.05 15.49 -23.45
N GLU A 236 -6.82 15.92 -23.71
CA GLU A 236 -5.98 15.42 -24.82
C GLU A 236 -5.76 13.91 -24.73
N SER A 237 -5.74 13.41 -23.51
CA SER A 237 -5.63 12.00 -23.19
C SER A 237 -7.00 11.32 -23.18
N THR A 238 -7.95 11.70 -24.03
CA THR A 238 -9.27 11.03 -24.09
C THR A 238 -9.65 10.64 -25.50
N PRO A 239 -10.59 9.70 -25.67
CA PRO A 239 -11.14 9.37 -26.98
C PRO A 239 -11.82 10.56 -27.67
N TRP A 240 -12.16 11.62 -26.95
CA TRP A 240 -12.71 12.83 -27.56
C TRP A 240 -11.67 13.61 -28.38
N PHE A 241 -10.38 13.49 -28.04
CA PHE A 241 -9.35 14.34 -28.63
C PHE A 241 -8.80 13.82 -29.97
N SER A 242 -8.58 14.76 -30.89
CA SER A 242 -7.73 14.60 -32.08
C SER A 242 -7.10 15.94 -32.44
N ALA A 243 -5.77 15.96 -32.55
CA ALA A 243 -5.03 17.15 -32.97
C ALA A 243 -5.38 17.62 -34.40
N ALA A 244 -5.91 16.72 -35.24
CA ALA A 244 -6.34 17.04 -36.59
C ALA A 244 -7.76 17.61 -36.67
N SER A 245 -8.52 17.62 -35.56
CA SER A 245 -9.89 18.15 -35.57
C SER A 245 -9.89 19.68 -35.51
N PRO A 246 -10.62 20.36 -36.42
CA PRO A 246 -10.82 21.81 -36.36
C PRO A 246 -11.88 22.24 -35.35
N ARG A 247 -12.62 21.28 -34.74
CA ARG A 247 -13.69 21.56 -33.78
C ARG A 247 -13.12 21.60 -32.38
N HIS A 248 -13.35 22.67 -31.62
CA HIS A 248 -12.90 22.75 -30.22
C HIS A 248 -14.03 22.38 -29.25
N ALA A 249 -13.69 21.84 -28.08
CA ALA A 249 -14.64 21.60 -27.00
C ALA A 249 -14.84 22.90 -26.19
N PRO A 250 -16.02 23.55 -26.23
CA PRO A 250 -16.28 24.73 -25.41
C PRO A 250 -16.55 24.30 -23.97
N LEU A 251 -15.59 24.55 -23.08
CA LEU A 251 -15.67 24.22 -21.66
C LEU A 251 -15.73 25.49 -20.81
N THR A 252 -16.45 25.41 -19.72
CA THR A 252 -16.50 26.45 -18.69
C THR A 252 -15.95 25.90 -17.39
N LEU A 253 -15.20 26.71 -16.66
CA LEU A 253 -14.66 26.40 -15.34
C LEU A 253 -15.12 27.47 -14.36
N ALA A 254 -16.01 27.10 -13.43
CA ALA A 254 -16.57 28.04 -12.46
C ALA A 254 -16.37 27.51 -11.03
N GLY A 255 -16.18 28.40 -10.06
CA GLY A 255 -15.99 27.98 -8.67
C GLY A 255 -15.47 29.04 -7.74
N ASN A 256 -15.10 28.63 -6.54
CA ASN A 256 -14.47 29.46 -5.54
C ASN A 256 -13.58 28.66 -4.59
N MET A 257 -12.58 29.35 -4.04
CA MET A 257 -11.86 28.93 -2.84
C MET A 257 -12.13 29.95 -1.74
N MET A 258 -12.53 29.46 -0.57
CA MET A 258 -12.70 30.27 0.63
C MET A 258 -11.72 29.83 1.70
N GLU A 259 -11.26 30.80 2.47
CA GLU A 259 -10.35 30.60 3.58
C GLU A 259 -10.88 31.37 4.77
N ARG A 260 -11.20 30.65 5.85
CA ARG A 260 -11.76 31.22 7.07
C ARG A 260 -10.81 30.98 8.23
N TYR A 261 -10.48 32.06 8.92
CA TYR A 261 -9.69 32.02 10.14
C TYR A 261 -10.58 32.21 11.36
N THR A 262 -10.28 31.48 12.42
CA THR A 262 -10.90 31.65 13.73
C THR A 262 -9.83 31.84 14.78
N SER A 263 -10.09 32.74 15.72
CA SER A 263 -9.18 33.04 16.82
C SER A 263 -10.02 33.45 18.02
N GLN A 264 -10.03 32.61 19.05
CA GLN A 264 -10.81 32.84 20.26
C GLN A 264 -9.90 32.74 21.49
N PRO A 265 -9.89 33.74 22.39
CA PRO A 265 -9.21 33.62 23.67
C PRO A 265 -9.89 32.56 24.54
N VAL A 266 -9.08 31.71 25.18
CA VAL A 266 -9.54 30.64 26.05
C VAL A 266 -8.64 30.55 27.29
N GLU A 267 -9.21 30.18 28.42
CA GLU A 267 -8.46 29.85 29.63
C GLU A 267 -8.26 28.34 29.70
N LEU A 268 -7.01 27.92 29.85
CA LEU A 268 -6.61 26.52 30.05
C LEU A 268 -6.10 26.35 31.47
N THR A 269 -6.15 25.11 31.99
CA THR A 269 -5.68 24.79 33.33
C THR A 269 -4.70 23.63 33.28
N ALA A 270 -3.48 23.85 33.76
CA ALA A 270 -2.51 22.79 33.99
C ALA A 270 -2.58 22.36 35.45
N THR A 271 -2.64 21.04 35.69
CA THR A 271 -2.68 20.48 37.04
C THR A 271 -1.41 19.70 37.33
N TRP A 272 -0.92 19.78 38.56
CA TRP A 272 0.23 19.00 39.00
C TRP A 272 0.13 18.64 40.48
N THR A 273 0.96 17.68 40.90
CA THR A 273 1.05 17.24 42.29
C THR A 273 2.35 17.75 42.89
N GLU A 274 2.24 18.47 44.00
CA GLU A 274 3.37 19.00 44.77
C GLU A 274 3.51 18.25 46.09
N ARG A 275 4.70 17.69 46.38
CA ARG A 275 5.00 17.08 47.68
C ARG A 275 5.39 18.16 48.68
N VAL A 276 4.48 18.49 49.58
CA VAL A 276 4.73 19.50 50.62
C VAL A 276 5.03 18.83 51.98
N PRO A 277 6.05 19.32 52.72
CA PRO A 277 6.29 18.85 54.07
C PRO A 277 5.20 19.36 55.02
N TYR A 278 4.88 18.58 56.05
CA TYR A 278 4.09 19.01 57.19
C TYR A 278 4.69 18.44 58.48
N THR A 279 4.55 19.19 59.56
CA THR A 279 4.97 18.75 60.90
C THR A 279 3.92 17.79 61.44
N ASP A 280 4.36 16.59 61.77
CA ASP A 280 3.59 15.61 62.53
C ASP A 280 4.33 15.29 63.83
N HIS A 281 3.63 14.68 64.77
CA HIS A 281 4.15 14.37 66.09
C HIS A 281 4.11 12.85 66.28
N GLU A 282 5.26 12.25 66.54
CA GLU A 282 5.35 10.82 66.81
C GLU A 282 5.82 10.58 68.24
N ASP A 283 5.06 9.75 68.96
CA ASP A 283 5.47 9.27 70.26
C ASP A 283 6.59 8.26 70.10
N ARG A 284 7.78 8.61 70.60
CA ARG A 284 8.93 7.71 70.70
C ARG A 284 9.14 7.33 72.15
N THR A 285 9.42 6.06 72.38
CA THR A 285 9.82 5.58 73.70
C THR A 285 11.30 5.86 73.88
N ALA A 286 11.64 6.70 74.86
CA ALA A 286 13.02 6.98 75.25
C ALA A 286 13.29 6.35 76.63
N THR A 287 14.47 5.77 76.81
CA THR A 287 14.91 5.21 78.09
C THR A 287 15.87 6.19 78.77
N ALA A 288 15.56 6.62 80.00
CA ALA A 288 16.50 7.33 80.86
C ALA A 288 16.85 6.50 82.09
N GLU A 289 18.11 6.54 82.49
CA GLU A 289 18.56 5.97 83.75
C GLU A 289 18.33 6.99 84.87
N VAL A 290 17.34 6.71 85.71
CA VAL A 290 17.00 7.58 86.85
C VAL A 290 17.55 6.94 88.12
N PRO A 291 18.36 7.68 88.92
CA PRO A 291 18.81 7.19 90.21
C PRO A 291 17.63 7.15 91.19
N TYR A 292 17.44 6.01 91.83
CA TYR A 292 16.51 5.85 92.95
C TYR A 292 17.27 5.32 94.16
N THR A 293 16.71 5.53 95.33
CA THR A 293 17.36 5.14 96.58
C THR A 293 16.57 4.00 97.18
N VAL A 294 17.23 2.85 97.38
CA VAL A 294 16.62 1.69 98.01
C VAL A 294 17.26 1.47 99.38
N GLU A 295 16.44 1.12 100.37
CA GLU A 295 16.95 0.70 101.68
C GLU A 295 17.49 -0.72 101.55
N GLU A 296 18.80 -0.83 101.44
CA GLU A 296 19.49 -2.12 101.51
C GLU A 296 19.77 -2.42 102.98
N SER A 297 19.30 -3.58 103.44
CA SER A 297 19.59 -4.05 104.79
C SER A 297 20.95 -4.72 104.78
N TYR A 298 21.84 -4.31 105.66
CA TYR A 298 23.17 -4.89 105.81
C TYR A 298 23.45 -5.16 107.28
N GLU A 299 24.17 -6.25 107.54
CA GLU A 299 24.47 -6.69 108.89
C GLU A 299 25.80 -6.08 109.34
N ASP A 300 25.77 -5.38 110.47
CA ASP A 300 26.94 -4.75 111.07
C ASP A 300 27.01 -5.14 112.53
N GLN A 301 28.01 -5.97 112.88
CA GLN A 301 28.22 -6.52 114.22
C GLN A 301 27.01 -7.28 114.79
N GLY A 302 26.34 -8.11 113.97
CA GLY A 302 25.23 -8.96 114.40
C GLY A 302 23.88 -8.26 114.57
N VAL A 303 23.79 -6.98 114.16
CA VAL A 303 22.54 -6.21 114.15
C VAL A 303 22.23 -5.77 112.72
N MET A 304 21.01 -6.04 112.26
CA MET A 304 20.53 -5.62 110.95
C MET A 304 20.32 -4.10 110.92
N LYS A 305 21.17 -3.40 110.18
CA LYS A 305 21.05 -1.96 109.92
C LYS A 305 20.57 -1.75 108.49
N LYS A 306 19.95 -0.60 108.24
CA LYS A 306 19.54 -0.20 106.88
C LYS A 306 20.39 0.96 106.42
N ARG A 307 20.93 0.88 105.20
CA ARG A 307 21.58 2.01 104.52
C ARG A 307 20.84 2.32 103.23
N LEU A 308 20.81 3.60 102.88
CA LEU A 308 20.28 4.06 101.61
C LEU A 308 21.38 3.91 100.54
N VAL A 309 21.16 3.03 99.57
CA VAL A 309 22.06 2.86 98.42
C VAL A 309 21.41 3.43 97.18
N ARG A 310 22.15 4.25 96.41
CA ARG A 310 21.70 4.76 95.11
C ARG A 310 21.89 3.67 94.07
N GLN A 311 20.81 3.26 93.43
CA GLN A 311 20.81 2.39 92.25
C GLN A 311 20.19 3.16 91.08
N THR A 312 20.55 2.83 89.84
CA THR A 312 19.87 3.35 88.66
C THR A 312 18.81 2.36 88.20
N LYS A 313 17.65 2.88 87.77
CA LYS A 313 16.64 2.09 87.08
C LYS A 313 16.40 2.73 85.72
N GLN A 314 16.35 1.92 84.67
CA GLN A 314 15.90 2.38 83.36
C GLN A 314 14.40 2.60 83.41
N VAL A 315 13.99 3.83 83.16
CA VAL A 315 12.59 4.22 83.06
C VAL A 315 12.32 4.57 81.61
N GLU A 316 11.40 3.85 80.99
CA GLU A 316 10.84 4.22 79.70
C GLU A 316 9.86 5.37 79.90
N TYR A 317 10.09 6.47 79.19
CA TYR A 317 9.13 7.57 79.11
C TYR A 317 8.82 7.84 77.63
N LYS A 318 7.55 8.15 77.35
CA LYS A 318 7.12 8.56 76.01
C LYS A 318 7.50 10.02 75.82
N THR A 319 8.26 10.30 74.77
CA THR A 319 8.54 11.67 74.33
C THR A 319 7.94 11.85 72.95
N THR A 320 7.21 12.94 72.77
CA THR A 320 6.70 13.32 71.46
C THR A 320 7.79 14.08 70.72
N VAL A 321 8.18 13.59 69.55
CA VAL A 321 9.20 14.22 68.70
C VAL A 321 8.52 14.73 67.43
N GLU A 322 8.83 15.97 67.04
CA GLU A 322 8.41 16.52 65.75
C GLU A 322 9.10 15.76 64.62
N VAL A 323 8.30 15.25 63.68
CA VAL A 323 8.78 14.58 62.46
C VAL A 323 8.24 15.29 61.22
N THR A 324 9.09 15.45 60.21
CA THR A 324 8.67 15.98 58.91
C THR A 324 8.10 14.86 58.05
N LYS A 325 6.78 14.88 57.82
CA LYS A 325 6.11 14.00 56.85
C LYS A 325 5.81 14.76 55.57
N TYR A 326 5.55 14.04 54.48
CA TYR A 326 5.17 14.63 53.19
C TYR A 326 3.78 14.18 52.81
N ARG A 327 3.01 15.09 52.23
CA ARG A 327 1.73 14.77 51.59
C ARG A 327 1.70 15.31 50.17
N ASP A 328 0.98 14.62 49.31
CA ASP A 328 0.72 15.04 47.94
C ASP A 328 -0.40 16.09 47.95
N VAL A 329 -0.13 17.27 47.39
CA VAL A 329 -1.11 18.35 47.26
C VAL A 329 -1.34 18.62 45.78
N SER A 330 -2.58 18.51 45.34
CA SER A 330 -2.99 18.90 43.99
C SER A 330 -2.95 20.41 43.86
N ARG A 331 -2.27 20.90 42.82
CA ARG A 331 -2.17 22.31 42.44
C ARG A 331 -2.66 22.50 41.01
N SER A 332 -3.06 23.72 40.70
CA SER A 332 -3.51 24.11 39.36
C SER A 332 -2.99 25.48 38.98
N PHE A 333 -2.66 25.65 37.71
CA PHE A 333 -2.17 26.89 37.12
C PHE A 333 -3.07 27.21 35.94
N ALA A 334 -3.89 28.24 36.09
CA ALA A 334 -4.72 28.77 35.01
C ALA A 334 -3.87 29.68 34.12
N TYR A 335 -4.00 29.52 32.82
CA TYR A 335 -3.23 30.27 31.85
C TYR A 335 -4.05 30.60 30.60
N GLN A 336 -3.75 31.75 30.00
CA GLN A 336 -4.46 32.23 28.82
C GLN A 336 -3.81 31.65 27.55
N ALA A 337 -4.65 31.17 26.64
CA ALA A 337 -4.24 30.69 25.32
C ALA A 337 -5.18 31.22 24.23
N LEU A 338 -4.75 31.14 22.99
CA LEU A 338 -5.60 31.40 21.83
C LEU A 338 -5.98 30.06 21.20
N ARG A 339 -7.28 29.77 21.11
CA ARG A 339 -7.77 28.72 20.23
C ARG A 339 -7.79 29.26 18.81
N ARG A 340 -6.84 28.82 18.00
CA ARG A 340 -6.73 29.15 16.57
C ARG A 340 -7.40 28.06 15.75
N GLY A 341 -7.99 28.45 14.63
CA GLY A 341 -8.47 27.49 13.65
C GLY A 341 -8.45 28.07 12.24
N VAL A 342 -8.35 27.17 11.27
CA VAL A 342 -8.44 27.49 9.85
C VAL A 342 -9.41 26.51 9.19
N GLU A 343 -10.17 27.02 8.22
CA GLU A 343 -11.02 26.24 7.35
C GLU A 343 -10.75 26.68 5.90
N TYR A 344 -10.41 25.72 5.06
CA TYR A 344 -10.34 25.88 3.62
C TYR A 344 -11.54 25.19 2.99
N HIS A 345 -12.23 25.86 2.08
CA HIS A 345 -13.30 25.28 1.27
C HIS A 345 -12.98 25.55 -0.20
N PHE A 346 -13.03 24.50 -1.01
CA PHE A 346 -12.75 24.53 -2.44
C PHE A 346 -13.93 23.89 -3.17
N ALA A 347 -14.57 24.66 -4.04
CA ALA A 347 -15.65 24.18 -4.89
C ALA A 347 -15.42 24.62 -6.33
N VAL A 348 -15.43 23.68 -7.26
CA VAL A 348 -15.25 23.95 -8.69
C VAL A 348 -16.10 23.03 -9.54
N VAL A 349 -16.53 23.53 -10.70
CA VAL A 349 -17.25 22.78 -11.72
C VAL A 349 -16.68 23.07 -13.10
N ALA A 350 -16.38 22.01 -13.84
CA ALA A 350 -16.05 22.05 -15.26
C ALA A 350 -17.22 21.47 -16.04
N GLN A 351 -17.75 22.22 -17.00
CA GLN A 351 -18.91 21.79 -17.77
C GLN A 351 -18.84 22.25 -19.23
N GLY A 352 -19.46 21.47 -20.11
CA GLY A 352 -19.53 21.78 -21.54
C GLY A 352 -20.27 20.72 -22.34
N ILE A 353 -20.52 21.00 -23.62
CA ILE A 353 -21.19 20.07 -24.53
C ILE A 353 -20.11 19.48 -25.45
N LEU A 354 -19.93 18.16 -25.37
CA LEU A 354 -18.97 17.44 -26.23
C LEU A 354 -19.61 17.06 -27.58
N VAL A 355 -20.89 16.67 -27.55
CA VAL A 355 -21.70 16.32 -28.72
C VAL A 355 -23.13 16.79 -28.49
N ASP A 356 -23.70 17.51 -29.46
CA ASP A 356 -25.00 18.18 -29.34
C ASP A 356 -26.17 17.24 -28.97
N GLN A 357 -26.07 15.96 -29.32
CA GLN A 357 -27.10 14.95 -29.06
C GLN A 357 -27.04 14.35 -27.65
N HIS A 358 -26.07 14.76 -26.83
CA HIS A 358 -25.78 14.16 -25.53
C HIS A 358 -25.86 15.22 -24.43
N ALA A 359 -26.37 14.82 -23.25
CA ALA A 359 -26.32 15.64 -22.04
C ALA A 359 -24.91 16.22 -21.79
N PRO A 360 -24.82 17.47 -21.30
CA PRO A 360 -23.56 18.15 -21.08
C PRO A 360 -22.70 17.39 -20.06
N LEU A 361 -21.39 17.44 -20.26
CA LEU A 361 -20.41 17.08 -19.24
C LEU A 361 -20.55 18.08 -18.09
N ALA A 362 -20.60 17.58 -16.85
CA ALA A 362 -20.52 18.40 -15.64
C ALA A 362 -19.75 17.65 -14.57
N VAL A 363 -18.51 18.07 -14.31
CA VAL A 363 -17.63 17.47 -13.31
C VAL A 363 -17.50 18.45 -12.16
N LYS A 364 -17.86 18.03 -10.96
CA LYS A 364 -17.85 18.87 -9.75
C LYS A 364 -16.83 18.33 -8.76
N ALA A 365 -16.10 19.22 -8.10
CA ALA A 365 -15.35 18.93 -6.90
C ALA A 365 -15.74 19.90 -5.81
N GLU A 366 -16.04 19.37 -4.63
CA GLU A 366 -16.29 20.14 -3.42
C GLU A 366 -15.55 19.49 -2.26
N LYS A 367 -14.65 20.25 -1.63
CA LYS A 367 -13.69 19.77 -0.64
C LYS A 367 -13.51 20.80 0.45
N ALA A 368 -13.30 20.32 1.67
CA ALA A 368 -13.02 21.17 2.81
C ALA A 368 -11.95 20.54 3.71
N LEU A 369 -11.10 21.39 4.27
CA LEU A 369 -10.13 21.03 5.31
C LEU A 369 -10.29 22.00 6.47
N SER A 370 -10.52 21.47 7.68
CA SER A 370 -10.55 22.27 8.90
C SER A 370 -9.54 21.75 9.90
N ALA A 371 -8.88 22.66 10.61
CA ALA A 371 -7.95 22.35 11.67
C ALA A 371 -8.05 23.41 12.78
N SER A 372 -7.87 22.99 14.03
CA SER A 372 -7.83 23.90 15.17
C SER A 372 -6.85 23.42 16.23
N GLY A 373 -6.31 24.35 17.01
CA GLY A 373 -5.36 24.05 18.08
C GLY A 373 -5.17 25.25 19.01
N TYR A 374 -4.34 25.06 20.03
CA TYR A 374 -4.00 26.11 20.99
C TYR A 374 -2.65 26.74 20.64
N GLU A 375 -2.56 28.04 20.90
CA GLU A 375 -1.33 28.83 20.78
C GLU A 375 -1.13 29.63 22.07
N HIS A 376 0.03 29.45 22.70
CA HIS A 376 0.46 30.24 23.85
C HIS A 376 2.00 30.26 23.95
N ASN A 377 2.54 31.32 24.56
CA ASN A 377 3.97 31.47 24.85
C ASN A 377 4.32 31.21 26.31
N ILE A 378 3.40 30.57 27.05
CA ILE A 378 3.51 30.35 28.49
C ILE A 378 4.35 29.10 28.78
N THR A 379 5.31 29.25 29.71
CA THR A 379 6.09 28.14 30.26
C THR A 379 5.76 28.01 31.74
N PHE A 380 5.44 26.80 32.18
CA PHE A 380 5.20 26.48 33.58
C PHE A 380 5.61 25.02 33.85
N GLU A 381 6.88 24.84 34.24
CA GLU A 381 7.50 23.53 34.46
C GLU A 381 6.76 22.61 35.44
N PRO A 382 6.26 23.06 36.61
CA PRO A 382 5.59 22.15 37.54
C PRO A 382 4.37 21.46 36.92
N GLY A 383 3.66 22.15 36.02
CA GLY A 383 2.50 21.64 35.27
C GLY A 383 2.84 21.15 33.87
N GLY A 384 4.13 21.04 33.50
CA GLY A 384 4.56 20.62 32.17
C GLY A 384 4.09 21.52 31.02
N VAL A 385 3.74 22.79 31.29
CA VAL A 385 3.27 23.71 30.27
C VAL A 385 4.47 24.27 29.52
N GLN A 386 4.48 24.10 28.21
CA GLN A 386 5.51 24.64 27.33
C GLN A 386 4.86 25.46 26.21
N PRO A 387 5.57 26.46 25.65
CA PRO A 387 5.04 27.25 24.54
C PRO A 387 4.57 26.35 23.39
N GLN A 388 3.31 26.55 22.98
CA GLN A 388 2.71 25.83 21.87
C GLN A 388 2.36 26.83 20.76
N ARG A 389 2.60 26.43 19.52
CA ARG A 389 2.12 27.13 18.33
C ARG A 389 1.14 26.25 17.57
N PHE A 390 0.10 26.85 17.02
CA PHE A 390 -0.80 26.13 16.15
C PHE A 390 -0.12 25.89 14.80
N GLU A 391 0.17 24.63 14.49
CA GLU A 391 0.67 24.21 13.19
C GLU A 391 -0.48 24.23 12.17
N ARG A 392 -0.55 25.34 11.43
CA ARG A 392 -1.53 25.52 10.37
C ARG A 392 -1.25 24.53 9.23
N PRO A 393 -2.26 23.79 8.74
CA PRO A 393 -2.11 22.96 7.55
C PRO A 393 -1.62 23.77 6.35
N ASP A 394 -0.75 23.18 5.55
CA ASP A 394 -0.27 23.81 4.32
C ASP A 394 -1.40 23.90 3.28
N LYS A 395 -1.84 25.13 3.00
CA LYS A 395 -2.89 25.45 2.03
C LYS A 395 -2.50 25.03 0.62
N GLU A 396 -1.26 25.29 0.21
CA GLU A 396 -0.80 25.05 -1.16
C GLU A 396 -0.68 23.55 -1.41
N GLY A 397 -0.05 22.83 -0.49
CA GLY A 397 0.04 21.38 -0.55
C GLY A 397 -1.32 20.68 -0.43
N TRP A 398 -2.28 21.21 0.33
CA TRP A 398 -3.65 20.69 0.33
C TRP A 398 -4.35 20.94 -1.02
N LEU A 399 -4.32 22.18 -1.52
CA LEU A 399 -4.98 22.54 -2.78
C LEU A 399 -4.40 21.76 -3.96
N ASP A 400 -3.07 21.62 -4.07
CA ASP A 400 -2.45 20.83 -5.15
C ASP A 400 -2.96 19.38 -5.18
N ARG A 401 -3.13 18.74 -4.01
CA ARG A 401 -3.72 17.40 -3.94
C ARG A 401 -5.17 17.38 -4.42
N GLU A 402 -5.98 18.36 -4.06
CA GLU A 402 -7.37 18.44 -4.53
C GLU A 402 -7.46 18.70 -6.05
N LEU A 403 -6.57 19.54 -6.60
CA LEU A 403 -6.49 19.78 -8.04
C LEU A 403 -6.08 18.52 -8.83
N ARG A 404 -5.16 17.71 -8.29
CA ARG A 404 -4.81 16.39 -8.86
C ARG A 404 -5.97 15.41 -8.82
N GLY A 405 -6.67 15.33 -7.69
CA GLY A 405 -7.88 14.51 -7.58
C GLY A 405 -8.96 14.95 -8.57
N TYR A 406 -9.09 16.27 -8.79
CA TYR A 406 -10.08 16.82 -9.71
C TYR A 406 -9.75 16.54 -11.19
N GLU A 407 -8.49 16.64 -11.59
CA GLU A 407 -8.02 16.23 -12.92
C GLU A 407 -8.37 14.76 -13.22
N GLN A 408 -8.11 13.86 -12.27
CA GLN A 408 -8.45 12.44 -12.41
C GLN A 408 -9.97 12.21 -12.52
N ALA A 409 -10.76 12.91 -11.70
CA ALA A 409 -12.22 12.84 -11.77
C ALA A 409 -12.75 13.38 -13.11
N PHE A 410 -12.12 14.43 -13.64
CA PHE A 410 -12.46 15.01 -14.94
C PHE A 410 -12.18 14.05 -16.08
N PHE A 411 -10.98 13.47 -16.12
CA PHE A 411 -10.60 12.42 -17.08
C PHE A 411 -11.55 11.21 -17.03
N ALA A 412 -11.80 10.67 -15.83
CA ALA A 412 -12.71 9.54 -15.66
C ALA A 412 -14.13 9.87 -16.14
N SER A 413 -14.60 11.10 -15.91
CA SER A 413 -15.91 11.55 -16.37
C SER A 413 -15.98 11.64 -17.90
N LEU A 414 -14.91 12.09 -18.56
CA LEU A 414 -14.82 12.11 -20.03
C LEU A 414 -14.87 10.70 -20.63
N LEU A 415 -14.14 9.75 -20.05
CA LEU A 415 -14.17 8.35 -20.47
C LEU A 415 -15.55 7.71 -20.26
N SER A 416 -16.14 7.90 -19.08
CA SER A 416 -17.50 7.44 -18.79
C SER A 416 -18.49 8.01 -19.81
N ARG A 417 -18.35 9.29 -20.16
CA ARG A 417 -19.22 9.94 -21.14
C ARG A 417 -19.09 9.31 -22.53
N TRP A 418 -17.89 8.94 -22.96
CA TRP A 418 -17.69 8.24 -24.23
C TRP A 418 -18.43 6.89 -24.23
N GLN A 419 -18.23 6.10 -23.18
CA GLN A 419 -18.87 4.78 -23.03
C GLN A 419 -20.39 4.89 -22.98
N GLU A 420 -20.93 5.83 -22.22
CA GLU A 420 -22.37 6.05 -22.15
C GLU A 420 -22.99 6.41 -23.50
N SER A 421 -22.25 7.18 -24.30
CA SER A 421 -22.71 7.66 -25.60
C SER A 421 -22.63 6.57 -26.66
N PHE A 422 -21.58 5.74 -26.63
CA PHE A 422 -21.23 4.88 -27.78
C PHE A 422 -21.11 3.39 -27.48
N CYS A 423 -21.28 2.95 -26.23
CA CYS A 423 -21.13 1.54 -25.84
C CYS A 423 -22.42 0.89 -25.30
N LYS A 424 -23.58 1.54 -25.41
CA LYS A 424 -24.86 1.04 -24.85
C LYS A 424 -25.85 0.43 -25.86
N ALA A 425 -25.42 0.16 -27.09
CA ALA A 425 -26.32 -0.43 -28.10
C ALA A 425 -26.56 -1.93 -27.85
N PRO A 426 -27.77 -2.45 -28.15
CA PRO A 426 -28.06 -3.88 -28.04
C PRO A 426 -27.35 -4.73 -29.11
N ALA A 427 -26.95 -4.10 -30.22
CA ALA A 427 -26.18 -4.70 -31.30
C ALA A 427 -25.26 -3.64 -31.91
N PHE A 428 -24.13 -4.06 -32.47
CA PHE A 428 -23.11 -3.18 -33.02
C PHE A 428 -22.74 -3.60 -34.45
N ALA A 429 -22.57 -2.62 -35.34
CA ALA A 429 -21.75 -2.81 -36.52
C ALA A 429 -20.26 -2.77 -36.14
N VAL A 430 -19.37 -3.23 -37.04
CA VAL A 430 -17.91 -3.21 -36.82
C VAL A 430 -17.41 -1.79 -36.52
N GLU A 431 -17.91 -0.78 -37.24
CA GLU A 431 -17.56 0.62 -37.02
C GLU A 431 -17.97 1.12 -35.63
N ASP A 432 -19.20 0.83 -35.19
CA ASP A 432 -19.69 1.24 -33.87
C ASP A 432 -18.96 0.51 -32.75
N ALA A 433 -18.61 -0.77 -32.96
CA ALA A 433 -17.82 -1.53 -31.99
C ALA A 433 -16.39 -1.00 -31.90
N ALA A 434 -15.76 -0.61 -33.02
CA ALA A 434 -14.46 0.04 -33.04
C ALA A 434 -14.50 1.42 -32.35
N ARG A 435 -15.57 2.19 -32.58
CA ARG A 435 -15.84 3.44 -31.87
C ARG A 435 -15.98 3.22 -30.36
N CYS A 436 -16.68 2.17 -29.93
CA CYS A 436 -16.73 1.82 -28.51
C CYS A 436 -15.34 1.45 -27.97
N ALA A 437 -14.55 0.65 -28.71
CA ALA A 437 -13.20 0.24 -28.33
C ALA A 437 -12.24 1.41 -28.11
N ARG A 438 -12.42 2.50 -28.86
CA ARG A 438 -11.67 3.75 -28.69
C ARG A 438 -11.73 4.28 -27.26
N GLY A 439 -12.77 3.95 -26.48
CA GLY A 439 -12.89 4.31 -25.08
C GLY A 439 -11.86 3.68 -24.13
N GLY A 440 -11.02 2.74 -24.61
CA GLY A 440 -9.92 2.15 -23.82
C GLY A 440 -10.33 1.20 -22.71
N ALA A 441 -11.63 0.95 -22.54
CA ALA A 441 -12.17 0.02 -21.55
C ALA A 441 -12.62 -1.29 -22.19
N GLU A 442 -12.74 -2.34 -21.37
CA GLU A 442 -13.21 -3.65 -21.81
C GLU A 442 -14.56 -3.52 -22.55
N LEU A 443 -14.64 -4.17 -23.71
CA LEU A 443 -15.80 -4.07 -24.58
C LEU A 443 -17.02 -4.78 -23.98
N PRO A 444 -18.20 -4.16 -24.00
CA PRO A 444 -19.45 -4.86 -23.70
C PRO A 444 -19.63 -6.08 -24.61
N GLY A 445 -20.30 -7.13 -24.10
CA GLY A 445 -20.54 -8.37 -24.84
C GLY A 445 -21.01 -8.18 -26.29
N PRO A 446 -22.03 -7.34 -26.58
CA PRO A 446 -22.48 -7.07 -27.94
C PRO A 446 -21.42 -6.42 -28.84
N ALA A 447 -20.63 -5.47 -28.33
CA ALA A 447 -19.57 -4.81 -29.10
C ALA A 447 -18.41 -5.76 -29.38
N LYS A 448 -18.01 -6.56 -28.37
CA LYS A 448 -17.02 -7.63 -28.53
C LYS A 448 -17.47 -8.62 -29.61
N GLN A 449 -18.73 -9.06 -29.56
CA GLN A 449 -19.27 -10.02 -30.52
C GLN A 449 -19.26 -9.50 -31.96
N ALA A 450 -19.50 -8.20 -32.18
CA ALA A 450 -19.42 -7.59 -33.50
C ALA A 450 -18.00 -7.63 -34.09
N LEU A 451 -16.97 -7.50 -33.26
CA LEU A 451 -15.57 -7.57 -33.68
C LEU A 451 -15.03 -9.00 -33.82
N MET A 452 -15.62 -9.98 -33.11
CA MET A 452 -15.17 -11.37 -33.15
C MET A 452 -15.18 -11.98 -34.55
N ASN A 453 -16.08 -11.56 -35.44
CA ASN A 453 -16.12 -12.09 -36.81
C ASN A 453 -14.86 -11.75 -37.63
N THR A 454 -14.19 -10.63 -37.30
CA THR A 454 -13.02 -10.15 -38.04
C THR A 454 -11.72 -10.42 -37.28
N LEU A 455 -11.73 -10.21 -35.96
CA LEU A 455 -10.55 -10.30 -35.09
C LEU A 455 -10.46 -11.63 -34.32
N GLY A 456 -11.54 -12.42 -34.27
CA GLY A 456 -11.63 -13.58 -33.40
C GLY A 456 -11.44 -13.22 -31.94
N ASP A 457 -10.59 -13.95 -31.22
CA ASP A 457 -10.37 -13.74 -29.79
C ASP A 457 -9.68 -12.40 -29.47
N ASP A 458 -8.97 -11.81 -30.43
CA ASP A 458 -8.37 -10.46 -30.27
C ASP A 458 -9.41 -9.37 -30.01
N ALA A 459 -10.69 -9.60 -30.37
CA ALA A 459 -11.79 -8.71 -30.04
C ALA A 459 -11.88 -8.42 -28.53
N ALA A 460 -11.46 -9.36 -27.66
CA ALA A 460 -11.43 -9.14 -26.22
C ALA A 460 -10.33 -8.15 -25.78
N GLN A 461 -9.27 -8.00 -26.57
CA GLN A 461 -8.03 -7.31 -26.19
C GLN A 461 -7.86 -5.95 -26.87
N VAL A 462 -8.63 -5.62 -27.91
CA VAL A 462 -8.44 -4.39 -28.70
C VAL A 462 -8.56 -3.09 -27.92
N HIS A 463 -9.27 -3.07 -26.80
CA HIS A 463 -9.35 -1.91 -25.92
C HIS A 463 -7.96 -1.48 -25.39
N ARG A 464 -7.03 -2.43 -25.26
CA ARG A 464 -5.65 -2.18 -24.83
C ARG A 464 -4.83 -1.41 -25.87
N LEU A 465 -5.30 -1.31 -27.12
CA LEU A 465 -4.67 -0.46 -28.14
C LEU A 465 -4.98 1.03 -27.93
N PHE A 466 -5.93 1.33 -27.04
CA PHE A 466 -6.38 2.67 -26.70
C PHE A 466 -6.09 2.97 -25.22
N VAL A 467 -4.84 2.77 -24.80
CA VAL A 467 -4.39 3.23 -23.47
C VAL A 467 -4.27 4.75 -23.52
N TRP A 468 -5.18 5.41 -22.83
CA TRP A 468 -5.15 6.82 -22.59
C TRP A 468 -4.46 7.06 -21.24
N ASN A 469 -3.27 7.68 -21.26
CA ASN A 469 -2.43 7.91 -20.07
C ASN A 469 -2.62 9.30 -19.50
#